data_AF-A0A395YLL5-F1
#
_entry.id   AF-A0A395YLL5-F1
#
_cell.length_a   1.000
_cell.length_b   1.000
_cell.length_c   1.000
_cell.angle_alpha   90.00
_cell.angle_beta   90.00
_cell.angle_gamma   90.00
#
_symmetry.space_group_name_H-M   'P 1'
#
loop_
_entity.id
_entity.type
_entity.pdbx_description
1 polymer ?
#
loop_
_entity_poly.entity_id
_entity_poly.type
_entity_poly.pdbx_seq_one_letter_code
_entity_poly.pdbx_strand_id
1 'polypeptide(L)'
;METKFCTVTRHDEELYRELMKQNGWKLNVFRKYYATFCILALIAVTAVRAVIVSRGTGTELIPAARAFFAIGFAAAAAAFVLELKNAFKREEKTLHLKAQQKMQQSGKAGEKEEIHWYEDCCVIDTEEISSRYEYTGLKKVEEGDKYIFITFGGDVTVAADKNGFRQGKPDKLKKFLDGKTGRLDKI
;
A
#
# COMPACT_ATOMS: atom_id res chain seq x y z
N MET A 1 -0.47 14.53 34.66
CA MET A 1 0.56 14.15 33.67
C MET A 1 0.41 15.08 32.49
N GLU A 2 1.48 15.69 32.00
CA GLU A 2 1.40 16.57 30.82
C GLU A 2 1.48 15.74 29.54
N THR A 3 0.55 15.98 28.63
CA THR A 3 0.52 15.37 27.30
C THR A 3 1.65 15.93 26.45
N LYS A 4 2.47 15.07 25.83
CA LYS A 4 3.57 15.50 24.94
C LYS A 4 3.09 15.74 23.50
N PHE A 5 2.20 14.88 23.03
CA PHE A 5 1.59 15.00 21.71
C PHE A 5 0.10 14.72 21.81
N CYS A 6 -0.68 15.41 20.99
CA CYS A 6 -2.10 15.14 20.84
C CYS A 6 -2.42 15.04 19.36
N THR A 7 -3.05 13.94 18.95
CA THR A 7 -3.42 13.65 17.57
C THR A 7 -4.88 13.25 17.50
N VAL A 8 -5.62 13.80 16.55
CA VAL A 8 -6.99 13.38 16.26
C VAL A 8 -7.00 12.57 14.98
N THR A 9 -7.47 11.33 15.07
CA THR A 9 -7.60 10.44 13.91
C THR A 9 -9.07 10.21 13.62
N ARG A 10 -9.44 10.30 12.34
CA ARG A 10 -10.79 9.98 11.88
C ARG A 10 -10.83 8.58 11.28
N HIS A 11 -11.86 7.82 11.65
CA HIS A 11 -12.16 6.51 11.05
C HIS A 11 -12.83 6.67 9.69
N ASP A 12 -12.06 7.05 8.67
CA ASP A 12 -12.51 7.23 7.30
C ASP A 12 -11.98 6.15 6.35
N GLU A 13 -12.50 6.13 5.12
CA GLU A 13 -12.12 5.15 4.10
C GLU A 13 -10.60 5.16 3.82
N GLU A 14 -9.97 6.33 3.95
CA GLU A 14 -8.55 6.51 3.69
C GLU A 14 -7.68 5.82 4.75
N LEU A 15 -8.03 5.94 6.03
CA LEU A 15 -7.40 5.19 7.11
C LEU A 15 -7.45 3.68 6.84
N TYR A 16 -8.63 3.14 6.54
CA TYR A 16 -8.80 1.70 6.29
C TYR A 16 -8.07 1.23 5.02
N ARG A 17 -7.96 2.10 4.02
CA ARG A 17 -7.18 1.84 2.81
C ARG A 17 -5.69 1.72 3.12
N GLU A 18 -5.12 2.65 3.89
CA GLU A 18 -3.71 2.59 4.30
C GLU A 18 -3.43 1.40 5.22
N LEU A 19 -4.31 1.10 6.18
CA LEU A 19 -4.22 -0.11 7.02
C LEU A 19 -4.15 -1.40 6.19
N MET A 20 -4.97 -1.51 5.14
CA MET A 20 -4.95 -2.67 4.26
C MET A 20 -3.69 -2.76 3.40
N LYS A 21 -3.12 -1.62 2.98
CA LYS A 21 -1.82 -1.60 2.29
C LYS A 21 -0.71 -2.11 3.23
N GLN A 22 -0.71 -1.68 4.49
CA GLN A 22 0.28 -2.10 5.49
C GLN A 22 0.21 -3.58 5.82
N ASN A 23 -1.00 -4.14 5.93
CA ASN A 23 -1.20 -5.58 6.19
C ASN A 23 -0.82 -6.50 5.01
N GLY A 24 -0.04 -5.99 4.05
CA GLY A 24 0.58 -6.81 3.02
C GLY A 24 -0.40 -7.21 1.92
N TRP A 25 -1.37 -6.36 1.57
CA TRP A 25 -2.06 -6.50 0.29
C TRP A 25 -1.09 -6.24 -0.86
N LYS A 26 -0.25 -7.25 -1.12
CA LYS A 26 0.70 -7.25 -2.22
C LYS A 26 -0.05 -7.61 -3.48
N LEU A 27 0.01 -6.68 -4.42
CA LEU A 27 -0.50 -6.85 -5.76
C LEU A 27 0.27 -8.00 -6.43
N ASN A 28 -0.31 -9.20 -6.45
CA ASN A 28 0.23 -10.34 -7.18
C ASN A 28 -0.03 -10.21 -8.69
N VAL A 29 0.20 -9.02 -9.26
CA VAL A 29 0.07 -8.72 -10.69
C VAL A 29 0.92 -9.68 -11.50
N PHE A 30 2.14 -9.95 -11.03
CA PHE A 30 3.04 -10.87 -11.71
C PHE A 30 2.45 -12.28 -11.83
N ARG A 31 1.83 -12.79 -10.76
CA ARG A 31 1.21 -14.12 -10.76
C ARG A 31 -0.05 -14.17 -11.61
N LYS A 32 -0.78 -13.05 -11.70
CA LYS A 32 -2.05 -12.93 -12.44
C LYS A 32 -1.84 -12.72 -13.94
N TYR A 33 -0.75 -12.05 -14.33
CA TYR A 33 -0.43 -11.71 -15.73
C TYR A 33 0.77 -12.47 -16.30
N TYR A 34 1.30 -13.46 -15.57
CA TYR A 34 2.43 -14.29 -15.98
C TYR A 34 2.23 -14.88 -17.39
N ALA A 35 1.04 -15.43 -17.66
CA ALA A 35 0.72 -16.02 -18.95
C ALA A 35 0.81 -15.00 -20.09
N THR A 36 0.31 -13.78 -19.89
CA THR A 36 0.37 -12.71 -20.90
C THR A 36 1.81 -12.25 -21.15
N PHE A 37 2.64 -12.16 -20.10
CA PHE A 37 4.07 -11.91 -20.25
C PHE A 37 4.77 -13.01 -21.07
N CYS A 38 4.47 -14.28 -20.82
CA CYS A 38 5.02 -15.39 -21.58
C CYS A 38 4.63 -15.34 -23.06
N ILE A 39 3.37 -14.99 -23.38
CA ILE A 39 2.89 -14.87 -24.76
C ILE A 39 3.61 -13.72 -25.50
N LEU A 40 3.74 -12.55 -24.87
CA LEU A 40 4.48 -11.43 -25.45
C LEU A 40 5.96 -11.76 -25.68
N ALA A 41 6.58 -12.48 -24.74
CA ALA A 41 7.96 -12.94 -24.88
C ALA A 41 8.13 -13.94 -26.05
N LEU A 42 7.19 -14.87 -26.24
CA LEU A 42 7.19 -15.81 -27.37
C LEU A 42 7.04 -15.09 -28.71
N ILE A 43 6.19 -14.06 -28.79
CA ILE A 43 6.03 -13.23 -30.00
C ILE A 43 7.33 -12.45 -30.29
N ALA A 44 7.99 -11.91 -29.26
CA ALA A 44 9.26 -11.22 -29.43
C ALA A 44 10.38 -12.18 -29.92
N VAL A 45 10.49 -13.38 -29.34
CA VAL A 45 11.49 -14.38 -29.73
C VAL A 45 11.28 -14.86 -31.16
N THR A 46 10.04 -15.09 -31.57
CA THR A 46 9.71 -15.50 -32.95
C THR A 46 10.01 -14.38 -33.96
N ALA A 47 9.71 -13.13 -33.63
CA ALA A 47 10.08 -11.98 -34.45
C ALA A 47 11.61 -11.82 -34.60
N VAL A 48 12.37 -11.94 -33.50
CA VAL A 48 13.85 -11.88 -33.53
C VAL A 48 14.43 -13.01 -34.37
N ARG A 49 13.94 -14.25 -34.20
CA ARG A 49 14.38 -15.39 -35.03
C ARG A 49 14.11 -15.16 -36.51
N ALA A 50 12.94 -14.66 -36.89
CA ALA A 50 12.62 -14.37 -38.28
C ALA A 50 13.57 -13.32 -38.90
N VAL A 51 13.94 -12.29 -38.12
CA VAL A 51 14.92 -11.27 -38.55
C VAL A 51 16.31 -11.88 -38.74
N ILE A 52 16.78 -12.71 -37.81
CA ILE A 52 18.10 -13.36 -37.91
C ILE A 52 18.18 -14.30 -39.12
N VAL A 53 17.14 -15.13 -39.34
CA VAL A 53 17.09 -16.07 -40.46
C VAL A 53 17.13 -15.33 -41.80
N SER A 54 16.33 -14.26 -41.96
CA SER A 54 16.36 -13.45 -43.21
C SER A 54 17.69 -12.77 -43.49
N ARG A 55 18.50 -12.47 -42.45
CA ARG A 55 19.86 -11.96 -42.64
C ARG A 55 20.86 -13.03 -43.06
N GLY A 56 20.66 -14.29 -42.64
CA GLY A 56 21.58 -15.40 -42.93
C GLY A 56 21.37 -16.06 -44.29
N THR A 57 20.15 -16.04 -44.84
CA THR A 57 19.82 -16.71 -46.11
C THR A 57 19.86 -15.80 -47.34
N GLY A 58 20.15 -14.50 -47.18
CA GLY A 58 20.15 -13.53 -48.29
C GLY A 58 18.76 -13.23 -48.88
N THR A 59 17.71 -13.89 -48.38
CA THR A 59 16.31 -13.60 -48.71
C THR A 59 15.83 -12.43 -47.86
N GLU A 60 15.61 -11.27 -48.49
CA GLU A 60 15.00 -10.15 -47.81
C GLU A 60 13.61 -10.52 -47.29
N LEU A 61 13.39 -10.35 -45.98
CA LEU A 61 12.05 -10.43 -45.41
C LEU A 61 11.19 -9.36 -46.12
N ILE A 62 10.13 -9.78 -46.81
CA ILE A 62 9.23 -8.88 -47.55
C ILE A 62 8.86 -7.70 -46.61
N PRO A 63 8.98 -6.43 -47.05
CA PRO A 63 8.69 -5.25 -46.22
C PRO A 63 7.34 -5.33 -45.51
N ALA A 64 6.35 -5.94 -46.17
CA ALA A 64 5.04 -6.23 -45.61
C ALA A 64 5.12 -7.12 -44.35
N ALA A 65 5.91 -8.20 -44.36
CA ALA A 65 6.07 -9.09 -43.22
C ALA A 65 6.70 -8.38 -42.01
N ARG A 66 7.69 -7.51 -42.23
CA ARG A 66 8.29 -6.68 -41.16
C ARG A 66 7.26 -5.73 -40.56
N ALA A 67 6.46 -5.08 -41.41
CA ALA A 67 5.38 -4.19 -40.97
C ALA A 67 4.31 -4.97 -40.16
N PHE A 68 3.91 -6.17 -40.60
CA PHE A 68 2.95 -7.01 -39.88
C PHE A 68 3.44 -7.38 -38.47
N PHE A 69 4.71 -7.78 -38.30
CA PHE A 69 5.25 -8.09 -36.97
C PHE A 69 5.37 -6.85 -36.09
N ALA A 70 5.82 -5.73 -36.63
CA ALA A 70 5.93 -4.48 -35.88
C ALA A 70 4.57 -3.95 -35.41
N ILE A 71 3.56 -3.94 -36.30
CA ILE A 71 2.20 -3.51 -35.99
C ILE A 71 1.54 -4.48 -35.00
N GLY A 72 1.70 -5.80 -35.19
CA GLY A 72 1.17 -6.81 -34.30
C GLY A 72 1.75 -6.71 -32.88
N PHE A 73 3.07 -6.49 -32.77
CA PHE A 73 3.72 -6.27 -31.49
C PHE A 73 3.25 -4.96 -30.82
N ALA A 74 3.17 -3.87 -31.57
CA ALA A 74 2.70 -2.59 -31.06
C ALA A 74 1.24 -2.67 -30.56
N ALA A 75 0.36 -3.34 -31.30
CA ALA A 75 -1.03 -3.57 -30.91
C ALA A 75 -1.14 -4.44 -29.66
N ALA A 76 -0.36 -5.52 -29.57
CA ALA A 76 -0.33 -6.40 -28.40
C ALA A 76 0.21 -5.69 -27.15
N ALA A 77 1.28 -4.90 -27.30
CA ALA A 77 1.81 -4.09 -26.22
C ALA A 77 0.81 -3.02 -25.74
N ALA A 78 0.12 -2.35 -26.67
CA ALA A 78 -0.92 -1.37 -26.33
C ALA A 78 -2.11 -2.01 -25.60
N ALA A 79 -2.60 -3.15 -26.08
CA ALA A 79 -3.66 -3.92 -25.43
C ALA A 79 -3.25 -4.35 -24.01
N PHE A 80 -2.01 -4.81 -23.84
CA PHE A 80 -1.47 -5.19 -22.54
C PHE A 80 -1.39 -4.01 -21.56
N VAL A 81 -0.90 -2.85 -22.00
CA VAL A 81 -0.85 -1.65 -21.17
C VAL A 81 -2.26 -1.20 -20.75
N LEU A 82 -3.24 -1.28 -21.66
CA LEU A 82 -4.64 -0.99 -21.35
C LEU A 82 -5.23 -1.98 -20.34
N GLU A 83 -4.94 -3.27 -20.50
CA GLU A 83 -5.40 -4.30 -19.58
C GLU A 83 -4.79 -4.12 -18.18
N LEU A 84 -3.49 -3.83 -18.09
CA LEU A 84 -2.83 -3.48 -16.84
C LEU A 84 -3.49 -2.27 -16.18
N LYS A 85 -3.67 -1.16 -16.90
CA LYS A 85 -4.34 0.04 -16.37
C LYS A 85 -5.75 -0.29 -15.85
N ASN A 86 -6.51 -1.09 -16.59
CA ASN A 86 -7.85 -1.50 -16.19
C ASN A 86 -7.84 -2.48 -15.00
N ALA A 87 -6.79 -3.30 -14.86
CA ALA A 87 -6.59 -4.18 -13.73
C ALA A 87 -6.32 -3.38 -12.45
N PHE A 88 -5.38 -2.43 -12.51
CA PHE A 88 -5.09 -1.52 -11.40
C PHE A 88 -6.34 -0.76 -10.97
N LYS A 89 -7.13 -0.23 -11.92
CA LYS A 89 -8.41 0.44 -11.62
C LYS A 89 -9.44 -0.49 -10.97
N ARG A 90 -9.58 -1.72 -11.45
CA ARG A 90 -10.49 -2.72 -10.85
C ARG A 90 -10.06 -3.07 -9.44
N GLU A 91 -8.77 -3.24 -9.22
CA GLU A 91 -8.20 -3.57 -7.92
C GLU A 91 -8.32 -2.40 -6.94
N GLU A 92 -8.05 -1.18 -7.37
CA GLU A 92 -8.30 0.02 -6.59
C GLU A 92 -9.78 0.10 -6.16
N LYS A 93 -10.72 -0.15 -7.08
CA LYS A 93 -12.15 -0.24 -6.73
C LYS A 93 -12.45 -1.34 -5.72
N THR A 94 -11.84 -2.52 -5.84
CA THR A 94 -12.03 -3.58 -4.84
C THR A 94 -11.43 -3.22 -3.48
N LEU A 95 -10.32 -2.48 -3.47
CA LEU A 95 -9.70 -1.99 -2.24
C LEU A 95 -10.62 -0.96 -1.57
N HIS A 96 -11.17 -0.02 -2.33
CA HIS A 96 -12.17 0.95 -1.86
C HIS A 96 -13.38 0.25 -1.22
N LEU A 97 -13.98 -0.70 -1.94
CA LEU A 97 -15.13 -1.46 -1.43
C LEU A 97 -14.80 -2.21 -0.14
N LYS A 98 -13.62 -2.84 -0.05
CA LYS A 98 -13.19 -3.54 1.16
C LYS A 98 -12.87 -2.59 2.31
N ALA A 99 -12.29 -1.43 2.03
CA ALA A 99 -11.99 -0.41 3.04
C ALA A 99 -13.28 0.10 3.65
N GLN A 100 -14.27 0.40 2.79
CA GLN A 100 -15.60 0.82 3.19
C GLN A 100 -16.32 -0.29 4.01
N GLN A 101 -16.26 -1.54 3.57
CA GLN A 101 -16.81 -2.67 4.33
C GLN A 101 -16.16 -2.80 5.72
N LYS A 102 -14.83 -2.72 5.81
CA LYS A 102 -14.11 -2.81 7.07
C LYS A 102 -14.40 -1.63 8.00
N MET A 103 -14.51 -0.43 7.43
CA MET A 103 -14.94 0.77 8.16
C MET A 103 -16.34 0.59 8.75
N GLN A 104 -17.29 0.11 7.94
CA GLN A 104 -18.66 -0.17 8.42
C GLN A 104 -18.69 -1.26 9.49
N GLN A 105 -17.91 -2.34 9.31
CA GLN A 105 -17.81 -3.44 10.28
C GLN A 105 -17.15 -3.02 11.61
N SER A 106 -16.28 -2.01 11.59
CA SER A 106 -15.65 -1.50 12.81
C SER A 106 -16.64 -0.84 13.77
N GLY A 107 -17.83 -0.45 13.28
CA GLY A 107 -18.80 0.34 14.03
C GLY A 107 -18.42 1.82 14.20
N LYS A 108 -17.15 2.19 13.99
CA LYS A 108 -16.61 3.53 14.24
C LYS A 108 -16.62 4.45 13.02
N ALA A 109 -17.41 4.13 12.00
CA ALA A 109 -17.35 4.82 10.71
C ALA A 109 -17.62 6.33 10.86
N GLY A 110 -16.61 7.15 10.53
CA GLY A 110 -16.70 8.61 10.62
C GLY A 110 -16.41 9.21 11.99
N GLU A 111 -16.26 8.38 13.04
CA GLU A 111 -15.90 8.81 14.38
C GLU A 111 -14.49 9.40 14.43
N LYS A 112 -14.28 10.28 15.41
CA LYS A 112 -12.99 10.88 15.71
C LYS A 112 -12.48 10.30 17.02
N GLU A 113 -11.24 9.85 17.01
CA GLU A 113 -10.54 9.43 18.21
C GLU A 113 -9.43 10.44 18.50
N GLU A 114 -9.43 10.99 19.71
CA GLU A 114 -8.35 11.84 20.18
C GLU A 114 -7.35 10.97 20.94
N ILE A 115 -6.09 11.07 20.57
CA ILE A 115 -5.02 10.25 21.15
C ILE A 115 -4.03 11.18 21.82
N HIS A 116 -3.91 10.99 23.13
CA HIS A 116 -2.98 11.69 23.98
C HIS A 116 -1.74 10.82 24.23
N TRP A 117 -0.58 11.32 23.84
CA TRP A 117 0.69 10.63 23.98
C TRP A 117 1.44 11.22 25.18
N TYR A 118 1.54 10.43 26.25
CA TYR A 118 2.30 10.75 27.46
C TYR A 118 3.68 10.12 27.39
N GLU A 119 4.48 10.28 28.45
CA GLU A 119 5.85 9.75 28.51
C GLU A 119 5.91 8.23 28.65
N ASP A 120 4.95 7.64 29.35
CA ASP A 120 4.87 6.24 29.76
C ASP A 120 3.77 5.45 29.02
N CYS A 121 2.70 6.14 28.59
CA CYS A 121 1.58 5.52 27.88
C CYS A 121 1.00 6.43 26.79
N CYS A 122 0.11 5.88 25.98
CA CYS A 122 -0.87 6.66 25.25
C CYS A 122 -2.27 6.38 25.79
N VAL A 123 -3.15 7.36 25.65
CA VAL A 123 -4.57 7.26 25.99
C VAL A 123 -5.36 7.62 24.74
N ILE A 124 -6.29 6.76 24.37
CA ILE A 124 -7.22 6.95 23.26
C ILE A 124 -8.57 7.30 23.88
N ASP A 125 -9.02 8.51 23.62
CA ASP A 125 -10.30 9.01 24.07
C ASP A 125 -11.28 9.01 22.88
N THR A 126 -12.38 8.29 23.04
CA THR A 126 -13.57 8.36 22.18
C THR A 126 -14.72 8.98 22.96
N GLU A 127 -15.85 9.27 22.30
CA GLU A 127 -17.03 9.83 22.98
C GLU A 127 -17.58 8.91 24.10
N GLU A 128 -17.31 7.60 24.01
CA GLU A 128 -17.88 6.61 24.90
C GLU A 128 -16.85 5.96 25.85
N ILE A 129 -15.58 5.83 25.43
CA ILE A 129 -14.57 5.01 26.13
C ILE A 129 -13.20 5.69 26.09
N SER A 130 -12.51 5.70 27.23
CA SER A 130 -11.08 6.01 27.32
C SER A 130 -10.29 4.72 27.49
N SER A 131 -9.31 4.47 26.60
CA SER A 131 -8.45 3.29 26.62
C SER A 131 -6.99 3.70 26.81
N ARG A 132 -6.29 3.09 27.77
CA ARG A 132 -4.86 3.35 28.04
C ARG A 132 -3.98 2.20 27.56
N TYR A 133 -2.94 2.51 26.81
CA TYR A 133 -1.95 1.56 26.32
C TYR A 133 -0.55 1.95 26.78
N GLU A 134 0.13 1.04 27.47
CA GLU A 134 1.52 1.24 27.88
C GLU A 134 2.49 0.96 26.72
N TYR A 135 3.57 1.74 26.64
CA TYR A 135 4.60 1.50 25.62
C TYR A 135 5.42 0.24 25.85
N THR A 136 5.31 -0.40 27.02
CA THR A 136 5.86 -1.75 27.28
C THR A 136 5.30 -2.79 26.30
N GLY A 137 4.06 -2.58 25.83
CA GLY A 137 3.42 -3.41 24.82
C GLY A 137 3.66 -2.97 23.38
N LEU A 138 4.46 -1.94 23.11
CA LEU A 138 4.69 -1.41 21.77
C LEU A 138 5.53 -2.38 20.94
N LYS A 139 4.96 -2.94 19.87
CA LYS A 139 5.67 -3.89 19.00
C LYS A 139 6.33 -3.23 17.80
N LYS A 140 5.63 -2.27 17.18
CA LYS A 140 6.05 -1.71 15.90
C LYS A 140 5.49 -0.32 15.69
N VAL A 141 6.26 0.51 15.02
CA VAL A 141 5.85 1.83 14.53
C VAL A 141 6.14 1.86 13.04
N GLU A 142 5.12 2.09 12.23
CA GLU A 142 5.23 2.16 10.77
C GLU A 142 4.70 3.48 10.27
N GLU A 143 5.43 4.09 9.34
CA GLU A 143 5.01 5.33 8.72
C GLU A 143 4.30 5.04 7.40
N GLY A 144 3.03 5.42 7.30
CA GLY A 144 2.25 5.46 6.08
C GLY A 144 2.35 6.82 5.37
N ASP A 145 1.48 7.05 4.39
CA ASP A 145 1.46 8.32 3.64
C ASP A 145 0.89 9.42 4.54
N LYS A 146 -0.33 9.21 5.05
CA LYS A 146 -1.04 10.18 5.92
C LYS A 146 -1.05 9.82 7.39
N TYR A 147 -0.76 8.57 7.75
CA TYR A 147 -0.83 8.10 9.13
C TYR A 147 0.51 7.56 9.60
N ILE A 148 0.74 7.65 10.91
CA ILE A 148 1.73 6.82 11.62
C ILE A 148 0.92 5.71 12.28
N PHE A 149 1.31 4.46 12.06
CA PHE A 149 0.65 3.28 12.61
C PHE A 149 1.48 2.73 13.76
N ILE A 150 0.84 2.59 14.92
CA ILE A 150 1.44 2.17 16.19
C ILE A 150 0.77 0.86 16.58
N THR A 151 1.51 -0.24 16.49
CA THR A 151 1.00 -1.57 16.81
C THR A 151 1.48 -1.99 18.20
N PHE A 152 0.53 -2.27 19.09
CA PHE A 152 0.75 -2.82 20.41
C PHE A 152 0.58 -4.35 20.42
N GLY A 153 0.88 -5.00 21.54
CA GLY A 153 0.54 -6.41 21.79
C GLY A 153 -0.94 -6.71 21.55
N GLY A 154 -1.25 -7.95 21.14
CA GLY A 154 -2.63 -8.36 20.83
C GLY A 154 -3.19 -7.82 19.50
N ASP A 155 -2.33 -7.45 18.56
CA ASP A 155 -2.67 -6.94 17.21
C ASP A 155 -3.49 -5.64 17.18
N VAL A 156 -3.48 -4.90 18.30
CA VAL A 156 -4.10 -3.58 18.39
C VAL A 156 -3.23 -2.59 17.63
N THR A 157 -3.78 -2.00 16.58
CA THR A 157 -3.10 -0.95 15.79
C THR A 157 -3.84 0.36 15.96
N VAL A 158 -3.12 1.35 16.45
CA VAL A 158 -3.56 2.73 16.63
C VAL A 158 -2.97 3.56 15.50
N ALA A 159 -3.80 4.33 14.81
CA ALA A 159 -3.34 5.24 13.77
C ALA A 159 -3.32 6.67 14.30
N ALA A 160 -2.22 7.38 14.07
CA ALA A 160 -2.08 8.81 14.33
C ALA A 160 -2.04 9.55 12.98
N ASP A 161 -3.06 10.37 12.71
CA ASP A 161 -3.08 11.23 11.53
C ASP A 161 -1.98 12.30 11.61
N LYS A 162 -1.13 12.38 10.59
CA LYS A 162 -0.05 13.38 10.49
C LYS A 162 -0.57 14.81 10.39
N ASN A 163 -1.78 15.00 9.87
CA ASN A 163 -2.46 16.29 9.81
C ASN A 163 -3.38 16.52 11.03
N GLY A 164 -3.60 15.50 11.86
CA GLY A 164 -4.46 15.53 13.03
C GLY A 164 -3.80 16.10 14.30
N PHE A 165 -2.57 16.61 14.23
CA PHE A 165 -1.84 17.08 15.41
C PHE A 165 -2.45 18.36 16.00
N ARG A 166 -2.98 18.26 17.22
CA ARG A 166 -3.35 19.41 18.06
C ARG A 166 -2.16 19.92 18.88
N GLN A 167 -1.23 19.03 19.20
CA GLN A 167 -0.02 19.38 19.95
C GLN A 167 1.17 18.56 19.45
N GLY A 168 2.31 19.23 19.23
CA GLY A 168 3.54 18.61 18.73
C GLY A 168 3.61 18.55 17.20
N LYS A 169 4.48 17.69 16.66
CA LYS A 169 4.69 17.51 15.21
C LYS A 169 4.88 16.02 14.85
N PRO A 170 4.46 15.57 13.65
CA PRO A 170 4.61 14.18 13.20
C PRO A 170 6.03 13.62 13.34
N ASP A 171 7.03 14.33 12.82
CA ASP A 171 8.44 13.88 12.86
C ASP A 171 8.96 13.70 14.29
N LYS A 172 8.45 14.49 15.23
CA LYS A 172 8.82 14.41 16.65
C LYS A 172 8.11 13.24 17.34
N LEU A 173 6.84 12.98 16.99
CA LEU A 173 6.10 11.82 17.51
C LEU A 173 6.76 10.51 17.08
N LYS A 174 7.10 10.38 15.79
CA LYS A 174 7.80 9.18 15.28
C LYS A 174 9.11 8.94 16.02
N LYS A 175 9.99 9.95 16.12
CA LYS A 175 11.24 9.84 16.88
C LYS A 175 11.02 9.48 18.35
N PHE A 176 9.97 10.03 18.96
CA PHE A 176 9.60 9.71 20.32
C PHE A 176 9.22 8.23 20.46
N LEU A 177 8.36 7.71 19.59
CA LEU A 177 7.91 6.32 19.60
C LEU A 177 9.02 5.34 19.23
N ASP A 178 9.85 5.66 18.24
CA ASP A 178 11.03 4.85 17.87
C ASP A 178 11.99 4.69 19.06
N GLY A 179 12.16 5.75 19.86
CA GLY A 179 12.93 5.70 21.11
C GLY A 179 12.32 4.82 22.21
N LYS A 180 11.02 4.50 22.12
CA LYS A 180 10.33 3.54 23.00
C LYS A 180 10.45 2.11 22.47
N THR A 181 10.33 1.91 21.17
CA THR A 181 10.47 0.60 20.50
C THR A 181 11.89 0.02 20.69
N GLY A 182 12.93 0.85 20.56
CA GLY A 182 14.33 0.42 20.71
C GLY A 182 14.76 0.00 22.13
N ARG A 183 13.87 0.08 23.12
CA ARG A 183 14.10 -0.51 24.46
C ARG A 183 13.81 -2.01 24.52
N LEU A 184 13.10 -2.56 23.55
CA LEU A 184 12.70 -3.98 23.51
C LEU A 184 13.74 -4.91 22.88
N ASP A 185 14.68 -4.39 22.07
CA ASP A 185 15.79 -5.17 21.50
C ASP A 185 16.93 -5.44 22.51
N LYS A 186 16.78 -5.02 23.77
CA LYS A 186 17.81 -5.12 24.82
C LYS A 186 17.40 -5.95 26.05
N ILE A 187 16.32 -6.73 25.95
CA ILE A 187 15.88 -7.65 27.02
C ILE A 187 15.96 -9.09 26.48
#